data_AF-A0A0S9M6Z0-F1
#
_entry.id   AF-A0A0S9M6Z0-F1
#
_cell.length_a   1.000
_cell.length_b   1.000
_cell.length_c   1.000
_cell.angle_alpha   90.00
_cell.angle_beta   90.00
_cell.angle_gamma   90.00
#
_symmetry.space_group_name_H-M   'P 1'
#
loop_
_entity.id
_entity.type
_entity.pdbx_description
1 polymer ?
#
loop_
_entity_poly.entity_id
_entity_poly.type
_entity_poly.pdbx_seq_one_letter_code
_entity_poly.pdbx_strand_id
1 'polypeptide(L)'
;MSRHPIPGETQLDWTARRRAKAKLGWFAHATVYLVVNAVLVALSLAGGRHWALFPLLGWGLGLLFHGLAVWVLAPGNPLMDRMVARERQRLDGGTPR
;
A
#
# COMPACT_ATOMS: atom_id res chain seq x y z
N MET A 1 23.34 -20.06 -4.08
CA MET A 1 22.96 -19.67 -2.70
C MET A 1 21.50 -20.03 -2.47
N SER A 2 21.24 -21.30 -2.14
CA SER A 2 19.92 -21.86 -1.89
C SER A 2 19.53 -21.51 -0.45
N ARG A 3 18.65 -20.51 -0.26
CA ARG A 3 18.19 -20.15 1.09
C ARG A 3 17.22 -21.23 1.58
N HIS A 4 17.67 -21.98 2.58
CA HIS A 4 16.92 -23.03 3.24
C HIS A 4 15.65 -22.44 3.89
N PRO A 5 14.46 -23.05 3.70
CA PRO A 5 13.26 -22.69 4.46
C PRO A 5 13.48 -23.03 5.95
N ILE A 6 13.13 -22.10 6.84
CA ILE A 6 13.11 -22.34 8.30
C ILE A 6 11.85 -23.17 8.62
N PRO A 7 11.94 -24.29 9.38
CA PRO A 7 10.79 -25.11 9.72
C PRO A 7 9.87 -24.32 10.66
N GLY A 8 8.67 -23.95 10.18
CA GLY A 8 7.67 -23.23 10.95
C GLY A 8 7.03 -22.04 10.23
N GLU A 9 7.64 -21.49 9.17
CA GLU A 9 6.99 -20.49 8.31
C GLU A 9 6.40 -21.16 7.08
N THR A 10 5.08 -21.24 7.03
CA THR A 10 4.37 -21.64 5.81
C THR A 10 4.50 -20.52 4.77
N GLN A 11 4.40 -20.81 3.45
CA GLN A 11 4.37 -19.74 2.43
C GLN A 11 3.26 -18.69 2.68
N LEU A 12 2.25 -19.07 3.46
CA LEU A 12 1.17 -18.20 3.93
C LEU A 12 1.68 -17.12 4.89
N ASP A 13 2.59 -17.46 5.80
CA ASP A 13 3.15 -16.52 6.79
C ASP A 13 4.01 -15.43 6.12
N TRP A 14 4.80 -15.83 5.13
CA TRP A 14 5.60 -14.88 4.34
C TRP A 14 4.72 -13.89 3.57
N THR A 15 3.62 -14.39 2.99
CA THR A 15 2.67 -13.57 2.26
C THR A 15 1.89 -12.65 3.21
N ALA A 16 1.52 -13.15 4.39
CA ALA A 16 0.84 -12.39 5.44
C ALA A 16 1.70 -11.24 5.97
N ARG A 17 2.98 -11.48 6.28
CA ARG A 17 3.92 -10.44 6.74
C ARG A 17 4.13 -9.34 5.69
N ARG A 18 4.21 -9.73 4.41
CA ARG A 18 4.41 -8.79 3.29
C ARG A 18 3.17 -7.90 3.09
N ARG A 19 1.97 -8.48 3.23
CA ARG A 19 0.69 -7.75 3.25
C ARG A 19 0.60 -6.79 4.44
N ALA A 20 1.00 -7.23 5.63
CA ALA A 20 0.99 -6.41 6.83
C ALA A 20 1.93 -5.21 6.72
N LYS A 21 3.16 -5.39 6.21
CA LYS A 21 4.13 -4.28 6.01
C LYS A 21 3.63 -3.22 5.03
N ALA A 22 3.03 -3.63 3.91
CA ALA A 22 2.49 -2.69 2.91
C ALA A 22 1.36 -1.83 3.50
N LYS A 23 0.45 -2.45 4.28
CA LYS A 23 -0.61 -1.73 4.99
C LYS A 23 -0.04 -0.80 6.07
N LEU A 24 0.96 -1.25 6.83
CA LEU A 24 1.56 -0.45 7.90
C LEU A 24 2.20 0.85 7.37
N GLY A 25 2.90 0.79 6.24
CA GLY A 25 3.48 1.96 5.59
C GLY A 25 2.43 2.98 5.16
N TRP A 26 1.29 2.51 4.65
CA TRP A 26 0.15 3.36 4.31
C TRP A 26 -0.48 4.00 5.56
N PHE A 27 -0.71 3.22 6.62
CA PHE A 27 -1.25 3.75 7.89
C PHE A 27 -0.33 4.81 8.50
N ALA A 28 1.00 4.61 8.46
CA ALA A 28 1.94 5.62 8.93
C ALA A 28 1.80 6.94 8.16
N HIS A 29 1.70 6.88 6.83
CA HIS A 29 1.52 8.06 5.98
C HIS A 29 0.18 8.75 6.21
N ALA A 30 -0.90 7.97 6.35
CA ALA A 30 -2.23 8.48 6.67
C ALA A 30 -2.27 9.16 8.04
N THR A 31 -1.64 8.58 9.06
CA THR A 31 -1.55 9.17 10.41
C THR A 31 -0.79 10.50 10.39
N VAL A 32 0.37 10.55 9.73
CA VAL A 32 1.15 11.81 9.59
C VAL A 32 0.32 12.86 8.86
N TYR A 33 -0.36 12.49 7.77
CA TYR A 33 -1.25 13.39 7.05
C TYR A 33 -2.37 13.94 7.97
N LEU A 34 -3.02 13.08 8.76
CA LEU A 34 -4.09 13.47 9.68
C LEU A 34 -3.58 14.45 10.76
N VAL A 35 -2.43 14.16 11.36
CA VAL A 35 -1.82 15.01 12.39
C VAL A 35 -1.44 16.37 11.83
N VAL A 36 -0.73 16.41 10.69
CA VAL A 36 -0.29 17.66 10.08
C VAL A 36 -1.49 18.52 9.64
N ASN A 37 -2.51 17.91 9.02
CA ASN A 37 -3.70 18.64 8.60
C ASN A 37 -4.54 19.12 9.78
N ALA A 38 -4.68 18.32 10.85
CA ALA A 38 -5.38 18.76 12.05
C ALA A 38 -4.71 20.00 12.66
N VAL A 39 -3.37 20.02 12.73
CA VAL A 39 -2.61 21.20 13.18
C VAL A 39 -2.80 22.40 12.24
N LEU A 40 -2.70 22.21 10.93
CA LEU A 40 -2.90 23.27 9.94
C LEU A 40 -4.32 23.86 10.00
N VAL A 41 -5.34 23.01 10.13
CA VAL A 41 -6.74 23.43 10.27
C VAL A 41 -6.93 24.19 11.58
N ALA A 42 -6.37 23.72 12.69
CA ALA A 42 -6.44 24.42 13.98
C ALA A 42 -5.79 25.81 13.90
N LEU A 43 -4.60 25.93 13.29
CA LEU A 43 -3.92 27.21 13.06
C LEU A 43 -4.70 28.13 12.10
N SER A 44 -5.31 27.56 11.07
CA SER A 44 -6.11 28.28 10.06
C SER A 44 -7.40 28.84 10.65
N LEU A 45 -8.08 28.08 11.52
CA LEU A 45 -9.25 28.53 12.27
C LEU A 45 -8.87 29.62 13.29
N ALA A 46 -7.73 29.48 13.97
CA ALA A 46 -7.22 30.50 14.90
C ALA A 46 -6.85 31.82 14.19
N GLY A 47 -6.40 31.75 12.93
CA GLY A 47 -6.06 32.92 12.12
C GLY A 47 -7.20 33.49 11.26
N GLY A 48 -8.40 32.91 11.31
CA GLY A 48 -9.58 33.38 10.55
C GLY A 48 -9.48 33.24 9.03
N ARG A 49 -8.51 32.46 8.51
CA ARG A 49 -8.22 32.34 7.08
C ARG A 49 -8.20 30.88 6.67
N HIS A 50 -9.11 30.47 5.79
CA HIS A 50 -9.31 29.08 5.34
C HIS A 50 -8.22 28.52 4.39
N TRP A 51 -7.01 29.05 4.40
CA TRP A 51 -5.96 28.64 3.47
C TRP A 51 -5.51 27.19 3.67
N ALA A 52 -5.74 26.60 4.85
CA ALA A 52 -5.45 25.18 5.12
C ALA A 52 -6.32 24.19 4.32
N LEU A 53 -7.43 24.64 3.70
CA LEU A 53 -8.25 23.78 2.84
C LEU A 53 -7.53 23.36 1.55
N PHE A 54 -6.63 24.20 1.02
CA PHE A 54 -5.87 23.89 -0.20
C PHE A 54 -4.89 22.71 -0.02
N PRO A 55 -4.00 22.70 0.99
CA PRO A 55 -3.14 21.54 1.26
C PRO A 55 -3.96 20.32 1.67
N LEU A 56 -5.06 20.49 2.41
CA LEU A 56 -5.97 19.39 2.74
C LEU A 56 -6.50 18.71 1.47
N LEU A 57 -7.08 19.48 0.54
CA LEU A 57 -7.66 18.93 -0.70
C LEU A 57 -6.59 18.40 -1.65
N GLY A 58 -5.50 19.13 -1.87
CA GLY A 58 -4.44 18.73 -2.79
C GLY A 58 -3.70 17.47 -2.33
N TRP A 59 -3.27 17.44 -1.07
CA TRP A 59 -2.53 16.30 -0.53
C TRP A 59 -3.46 15.15 -0.13
N GLY A 60 -4.72 15.44 0.24
CA GLY A 60 -5.74 14.42 0.50
C GLY A 60 -6.07 13.61 -0.73
N LEU A 61 -6.12 14.26 -1.90
CA LEU A 61 -6.30 13.56 -3.18
C LEU A 61 -5.11 12.63 -3.49
N GLY A 62 -3.88 13.10 -3.23
CA GLY A 62 -2.67 12.27 -3.33
C GLY A 62 -2.69 11.05 -2.40
N LEU A 63 -3.13 11.22 -1.15
CA LEU A 63 -3.27 10.13 -0.19
C LEU A 63 -4.34 9.12 -0.64
N LEU A 64 -5.45 9.60 -1.21
CA LEU A 64 -6.52 8.75 -1.74
C LEU A 64 -6.01 7.87 -2.88
N PHE A 65 -5.31 8.46 -3.86
CA PHE A 65 -4.70 7.71 -4.96
C PHE A 65 -3.61 6.75 -4.46
N HIS A 66 -2.81 7.16 -3.46
CA HIS A 66 -1.80 6.30 -2.87
C HIS A 66 -2.43 5.10 -2.12
N GLY A 67 -3.53 5.33 -1.38
CA GLY A 67 -4.30 4.27 -0.73
C GLY A 67 -4.94 3.31 -1.72
N LEU A 68 -5.52 3.83 -2.81
CA LEU A 68 -6.03 3.01 -3.90
C LEU A 68 -4.91 2.16 -4.53
N ALA A 69 -3.74 2.76 -4.79
CA ALA A 69 -2.59 2.06 -5.33
C ALA A 69 -2.11 0.95 -4.39
N VAL A 70 -2.00 1.22 -3.08
CA VAL A 70 -1.63 0.19 -2.09
C VAL A 70 -2.68 -0.91 -2.03
N TRP A 71 -3.98 -0.62 -2.14
CA TRP A 71 -5.03 -1.64 -2.11
C TRP A 71 -5.06 -2.48 -3.40
N VAL A 72 -4.84 -1.85 -4.56
CA VAL A 72 -4.86 -2.51 -5.87
C VAL A 72 -3.57 -3.28 -6.14
N LEU A 73 -2.40 -2.71 -5.82
CA LEU A 73 -1.08 -3.33 -6.02
C LEU A 73 -0.60 -4.12 -4.79
N ALA A 74 -1.37 -4.17 -3.69
CA ALA A 74 -1.03 -5.02 -2.56
C ALA A 74 -0.82 -6.47 -3.03
N PRO A 75 0.30 -7.12 -2.64
CA PRO A 75 0.53 -8.52 -2.94
C PRO A 75 -0.59 -9.38 -2.35
N GLY A 76 -1.39 -10.04 -3.20
CA GLY A 76 -2.54 -10.83 -2.78
C GLY A 76 -3.92 -10.28 -3.13
N ASN A 77 -3.99 -9.22 -3.92
CA ASN A 77 -5.21 -8.84 -4.61
C ASN A 77 -5.51 -9.91 -5.71
N PRO A 78 -6.76 -10.39 -5.89
CA PRO A 78 -7.14 -11.29 -6.98
C PRO A 78 -6.66 -10.85 -8.38
N LEU A 79 -6.45 -9.56 -8.60
CA LEU A 79 -5.87 -9.02 -9.84
C LEU A 79 -4.38 -9.39 -10.01
N MET A 80 -3.58 -9.26 -8.95
CA MET A 80 -2.18 -9.65 -8.94
C MET A 80 -2.03 -11.18 -9.03
N ASP A 81 -2.86 -11.93 -8.32
CA ASP A 81 -2.87 -13.40 -8.41
C ASP A 81 -3.20 -13.88 -9.83
N ARG A 82 -4.11 -13.20 -10.54
CA ARG A 82 -4.40 -13.46 -11.96
C ARG A 82 -3.22 -13.13 -12.88
N MET A 83 -2.50 -12.04 -12.63
CA MET A 83 -1.29 -11.69 -13.40
C MET A 83 -0.19 -12.73 -13.19
N VAL A 84 0.06 -13.13 -11.93
CA VAL A 84 1.02 -14.18 -11.59
C VAL A 84 0.63 -15.52 -12.20
N ALA A 85 -0.67 -15.88 -12.19
CA ALA A 85 -1.16 -17.09 -12.84
C ALA A 85 -0.97 -17.07 -14.36
N ARG A 86 -1.20 -15.93 -15.02
CA ARG A 86 -0.90 -15.76 -16.45
C ARG A 86 0.58 -15.90 -16.76
N GLU A 87 1.45 -15.33 -15.93
CA GLU A 87 2.90 -15.41 -16.14
C GLU A 87 3.39 -16.86 -15.99
N ARG A 88 2.86 -17.61 -15.01
CA ARG A 88 3.13 -19.04 -14.86
C ARG A 88 2.72 -19.86 -16.07
N GLN A 89 1.52 -19.62 -16.61
CA GLN A 89 1.04 -20.31 -17.82
C GLN A 89 1.93 -20.05 -19.04
N ARG A 90 2.51 -18.84 -19.16
CA ARG A 90 3.46 -18.52 -20.24
C ARG A 90 4.78 -19.30 -20.12
N LEU A 91 5.27 -19.50 -18.89
CA LEU A 91 6.51 -20.23 -18.63
C LEU A 91 6.32 -21.75 -18.81
N ASP A 92 5.19 -22.29 -18.36
CA ASP A 92 4.87 -23.72 -18.51
C ASP A 92 4.58 -24.10 -19.98
N GLY A 93 3.95 -23.20 -20.75
CA GLY A 93 3.67 -23.43 -22.18
C GLY A 93 4.89 -23.28 -23.10
N GLY A 94 5.99 -22.69 -22.61
CA GLY A 94 7.20 -22.43 -23.39
C GLY A 94 8.31 -23.48 -23.26
N THR A 95 8.09 -24.54 -22.48
CA THR A 95 9.09 -25.61 -22.29
C THR A 95 8.65 -26.86 -23.07
N PRO A 96 8.96 -26.98 -24.37
CA PRO A 96 8.89 -28.28 -25.04
C PRO A 96 9.87 -29.22 -24.34
N ARG A 97 9.37 -30.36 -23.85
CA ARG A 97 10.20 -31.48 -23.37
C ARG A 97 10.90 -32.15 -24.54
#